data_AF-A0AA38HIC5-F1
#
_entry.id   AF-A0AA38HIC5-F1
#
_cell.length_a   1.000
_cell.length_b   1.000
_cell.length_c   1.000
_cell.angle_alpha   90.00
_cell.angle_beta   90.00
_cell.angle_gamma   90.00
#
_symmetry.space_group_name_H-M   'P 1'
#
loop_
_entity.id
_entity.type
_entity.pdbx_description
1 polymer ?
#
loop_
_entity_poly.entity_id
_entity_poly.type
_entity_poly.pdbx_seq_one_letter_code
_entity_poly.pdbx_strand_id
1 'polypeptide(L)'
;MSSNGQPTNGVFTFANSLLTFLNQNNYFDVRVAFDKGKKTFRHQIYSEYKAGRSKTPDELIAQLPLVREFMDATGIGYLELDDYEADDIVGSFAIKAVEEGFKVDILSSDKDL
;
A
#
# COMPACT_ATOMS: atom_id res chain seq x y z
N MET A 1 0.75 -15.45 14.74
CA MET A 1 -0.26 -16.51 14.52
C MET A 1 -1.47 -16.16 15.36
N SER A 2 -2.66 -16.07 14.76
CA SER A 2 -3.94 -15.98 15.47
C SER A 2 -4.31 -17.32 16.13
N SER A 3 -5.40 -17.34 16.89
CA SER A 3 -5.90 -18.54 17.59
C SER A 3 -6.23 -19.72 16.67
N ASN A 4 -6.48 -19.48 15.38
CA ASN A 4 -6.71 -20.50 14.35
C ASN A 4 -5.45 -20.84 13.52
N GLY A 5 -4.26 -20.36 13.93
CA GLY A 5 -2.99 -20.67 13.25
C GLY A 5 -2.74 -19.87 11.95
N GLN A 6 -3.50 -18.81 11.69
CA GLN A 6 -3.23 -17.94 10.55
C GLN A 6 -2.06 -16.99 10.89
N PRO A 7 -1.07 -16.84 9.99
CA PRO A 7 -0.05 -15.81 10.09
C PRO A 7 -0.66 -14.41 10.17
N THR A 8 -0.18 -13.56 11.07
CA THR A 8 -0.71 -12.20 11.32
C THR A 8 0.40 -11.16 11.52
N ASN A 9 1.65 -11.57 11.40
CA ASN A 9 2.83 -10.73 11.59
C ASN A 9 2.90 -9.59 10.57
N GLY A 10 2.49 -9.83 9.31
CA GLY A 10 2.42 -8.81 8.27
C GLY A 10 1.39 -7.73 8.61
N VAL A 11 0.18 -8.16 8.99
CA VAL A 11 -0.91 -7.25 9.41
C VAL A 11 -0.50 -6.42 10.61
N PHE A 12 0.09 -7.05 11.63
CA PHE A 12 0.55 -6.36 12.85
C PHE A 12 1.64 -5.32 12.55
N THR A 13 2.61 -5.69 11.71
CA THR A 13 3.68 -4.76 11.30
C THR A 13 3.10 -3.55 10.56
N PHE A 14 2.22 -3.80 9.58
CA PHE A 14 1.54 -2.75 8.82
C PHE A 14 0.75 -1.81 9.75
N ALA A 15 -0.11 -2.37 10.60
CA ALA A 15 -0.95 -1.59 11.51
C ALA A 15 -0.11 -0.74 12.47
N ASN A 16 0.97 -1.28 13.04
CA ASN A 16 1.84 -0.52 13.92
C ASN A 16 2.58 0.59 13.20
N SER A 17 3.09 0.35 12.00
CA SER A 17 3.76 1.38 11.19
C SER A 17 2.80 2.52 10.86
N LEU A 18 1.59 2.20 10.43
CA LEU A 18 0.54 3.19 10.14
C LEU A 18 0.20 3.99 11.39
N LEU A 19 -0.16 3.33 12.50
CA LEU A 19 -0.53 3.99 13.74
C LEU A 19 0.60 4.85 14.31
N THR A 20 1.85 4.39 14.21
CA THR A 20 3.01 5.18 14.64
C THR A 20 3.12 6.47 13.83
N PHE A 21 2.99 6.38 12.50
CA PHE A 21 3.03 7.54 11.62
C PHE A 21 1.89 8.53 11.89
N LEU A 22 0.68 8.02 12.12
CA LEU A 22 -0.49 8.84 12.47
C LEU A 22 -0.39 9.47 13.85
N ASN A 23 0.25 8.81 14.83
CA ASN A 23 0.40 9.38 16.17
C ASN A 23 1.47 10.49 16.25
N GLN A 24 2.40 10.52 15.29
CA GLN A 24 3.48 11.51 15.25
C GLN A 24 3.06 12.81 14.54
N ASN A 25 1.98 12.78 13.76
CA ASN A 25 1.60 13.85 12.86
C ASN A 25 0.09 14.07 12.92
N ASN A 26 -0.37 15.30 12.72
CA ASN A 26 -1.80 15.59 12.63
C ASN A 26 -2.21 15.75 11.16
N TYR A 27 -2.75 14.70 10.56
CA TYR A 27 -3.22 14.71 9.17
C TYR A 27 -4.71 15.02 9.08
N PHE A 28 -5.08 15.86 8.11
CA PHE A 28 -6.48 16.15 7.79
C PHE A 28 -7.15 15.00 7.02
N ASP A 29 -6.41 14.36 6.10
CA ASP A 29 -6.86 13.22 5.31
C ASP A 29 -5.69 12.23 5.18
N VAL A 30 -6.01 10.94 5.18
CA VAL A 30 -5.05 9.84 5.04
C VAL A 30 -5.64 8.86 4.04
N ARG A 31 -4.82 8.44 3.07
CA ARG A 31 -5.17 7.43 2.08
C ARG A 31 -4.07 6.40 1.98
N VAL A 32 -4.44 5.16 1.67
CA VAL A 32 -3.50 4.06 1.42
C VAL A 32 -3.68 3.56 -0.02
N ALA A 33 -2.60 3.17 -0.68
CA ALA A 33 -2.67 2.48 -1.97
C ALA A 33 -2.06 1.09 -1.83
N PHE A 34 -2.68 0.10 -2.47
CA PHE A 34 -2.14 -1.25 -2.57
C PHE A 34 -1.90 -1.62 -4.03
N ASP A 35 -0.84 -2.39 -4.28
CA ASP A 35 -0.61 -3.01 -5.57
C ASP A 35 -1.72 -4.02 -5.88
N LYS A 36 -2.28 -3.95 -7.09
CA LYS A 36 -3.31 -4.89 -7.56
C LYS A 36 -2.77 -5.79 -8.67
N GLY A 37 -2.52 -7.04 -8.31
CA GLY A 37 -2.11 -8.07 -9.27
C GLY A 37 -0.62 -8.04 -9.63
N LYS A 38 -0.25 -8.84 -10.64
CA LYS A 38 1.16 -9.08 -11.04
C LYS A 38 1.55 -8.41 -12.35
N LYS A 39 0.57 -7.92 -13.11
CA LYS A 39 0.80 -7.34 -14.43
C LYS A 39 0.20 -5.95 -14.42
N THR A 40 1.03 -5.01 -14.85
CA THR A 40 0.72 -3.59 -14.95
C THR A 40 0.85 -3.18 -16.39
N PHE A 41 0.43 -1.96 -16.75
CA PHE A 41 0.68 -1.44 -18.10
C PHE A 41 2.17 -1.50 -18.49
N ARG A 42 3.08 -1.37 -17.51
CA ARG A 42 4.53 -1.50 -17.72
C ARG A 42 4.93 -2.89 -18.24
N HIS A 43 4.25 -3.95 -17.78
CA HIS A 43 4.48 -5.31 -18.28
C HIS A 43 3.94 -5.52 -19.70
N GLN A 44 2.96 -4.71 -20.12
CA GLN A 44 2.45 -4.73 -21.50
C GLN A 44 3.45 -4.07 -22.47
N ILE A 45 4.16 -3.03 -22.01
CA ILE A 45 5.17 -2.30 -22.78
C ILE A 45 6.52 -3.04 -22.77
N TYR A 46 6.90 -3.61 -21.63
CA TYR A 46 8.17 -4.32 -21.44
C TYR A 46 7.98 -5.57 -20.58
N SER A 47 8.06 -6.74 -21.20
CA SER A 47 7.77 -8.03 -20.55
C SER A 47 8.75 -8.41 -19.44
N GLU A 48 9.96 -7.86 -19.46
CA GLU A 48 11.02 -8.15 -18.47
C GLU A 48 11.03 -7.13 -17.32
N TYR A 49 10.07 -6.21 -17.29
CA TYR A 49 9.92 -5.25 -16.19
C TYR A 49 9.80 -6.00 -14.86
N LYS A 50 10.64 -5.64 -13.88
CA LYS A 50 10.73 -6.28 -12.54
C LYS A 50 10.95 -7.81 -12.57
N ALA A 51 11.38 -8.41 -13.69
CA ALA A 51 11.55 -9.86 -13.82
C ALA A 51 12.57 -10.48 -12.84
N GLY A 52 13.50 -9.69 -12.30
CA GLY A 52 14.46 -10.11 -11.28
C GLY A 52 14.00 -9.93 -9.83
N ARG A 53 12.81 -9.36 -9.57
CA ARG A 53 12.30 -9.22 -8.20
C ARG A 53 11.85 -10.58 -7.66
N SER A 54 12.21 -10.87 -6.41
CA SER A 54 11.71 -12.05 -5.70
C SER A 54 10.19 -11.99 -5.61
N LYS A 55 9.54 -13.16 -5.77
CA LYS A 55 8.10 -13.26 -5.53
C LYS A 55 7.79 -12.90 -4.08
N THR A 56 6.71 -12.14 -3.87
CA THR A 56 6.17 -11.91 -2.54
C THR A 56 5.88 -13.26 -1.88
N PRO A 57 6.37 -13.51 -0.65
CA PRO A 57 6.09 -14.75 0.08
C PRO A 57 4.60 -15.04 0.19
N ASP A 58 4.19 -16.30 -0.05
CA ASP A 58 2.78 -16.70 -0.01
C ASP A 58 2.13 -16.43 1.36
N GLU A 59 2.90 -16.50 2.44
CA GLU A 59 2.49 -16.18 3.80
C GLU A 59 2.03 -14.71 3.95
N LEU A 60 2.66 -13.79 3.22
CA LEU A 60 2.25 -12.38 3.20
C LEU A 60 1.04 -12.17 2.30
N ILE A 61 0.98 -12.86 1.16
CA ILE A 61 -0.18 -12.80 0.25
C ILE A 61 -1.45 -13.26 0.98
N ALA A 62 -1.38 -14.33 1.77
CA ALA A 62 -2.49 -14.85 2.57
C ALA A 62 -2.99 -13.87 3.65
N GLN A 63 -2.20 -12.84 3.99
CA GLN A 63 -2.54 -11.82 4.97
C GLN A 63 -3.18 -10.57 4.37
N LEU A 64 -3.12 -10.37 3.04
CA LEU A 64 -3.70 -9.20 2.37
C LEU A 64 -5.20 -9.01 2.64
N PRO A 65 -6.05 -10.06 2.68
CA PRO A 65 -7.46 -9.88 3.05
C PRO A 65 -7.63 -9.28 4.45
N LEU A 66 -6.81 -9.72 5.43
CA LEU A 66 -6.86 -9.19 6.79
C LEU A 66 -6.38 -7.73 6.87
N VAL A 67 -5.44 -7.34 6.01
CA VAL A 67 -5.03 -5.91 5.91
C VAL A 67 -6.20 -5.07 5.42
N ARG A 68 -6.96 -5.54 4.42
CA ARG A 68 -8.16 -4.83 3.93
C ARG A 68 -9.23 -4.73 5.00
N GLU A 69 -9.52 -5.82 5.71
CA GLU A 69 -10.46 -5.82 6.85
C GLU A 69 -10.03 -4.83 7.94
N PHE A 70 -8.73 -4.77 8.24
CA PHE A 70 -8.18 -3.79 9.16
C PHE A 70 -8.41 -2.36 8.65
N MET A 71 -8.10 -2.08 7.39
CA MET A 71 -8.33 -0.76 6.78
C MET A 71 -9.79 -0.35 6.83
N ASP A 72 -10.72 -1.24 6.46
CA ASP A 72 -12.15 -1.02 6.54
C ASP A 72 -12.58 -0.66 7.98
N ALA A 73 -12.03 -1.34 8.98
CA ALA A 73 -12.31 -1.07 10.39
C ALA A 73 -11.75 0.28 10.88
N THR A 74 -10.67 0.80 10.28
CA THR A 74 -10.11 2.11 10.63
C THR A 74 -10.91 3.28 10.06
N GLY A 75 -11.70 3.06 9.01
CA GLY A 75 -12.34 4.12 8.22
C GLY A 75 -11.39 4.90 7.32
N ILE A 76 -10.10 4.55 7.27
CA ILE A 76 -9.12 5.14 6.36
C ILE A 76 -9.34 4.56 4.96
N GLY A 77 -9.56 5.42 3.97
CA GLY A 77 -9.79 4.99 2.59
C GLY A 77 -8.52 4.39 1.97
N TYR A 78 -8.67 3.26 1.28
CA TYR A 78 -7.61 2.70 0.45
C TYR A 78 -8.05 2.54 -1.01
N LEU A 79 -7.08 2.47 -1.92
CA LEU A 79 -7.31 2.25 -3.34
C LEU A 79 -6.39 1.16 -3.89
N GLU A 80 -6.95 0.30 -4.73
CA GLU A 80 -6.23 -0.67 -5.54
C GLU A 80 -6.87 -0.66 -6.93
N LEU A 81 -6.06 -0.41 -7.97
CA LEU A 81 -6.55 -0.31 -9.36
C LEU A 81 -5.86 -1.34 -10.23
N ASP A 82 -6.63 -2.00 -11.09
CA ASP A 82 -6.06 -2.92 -12.07
C ASP A 82 -5.12 -2.16 -13.01
N ASP A 83 -4.05 -2.81 -13.44
CA ASP A 83 -3.01 -2.27 -14.31
C ASP A 83 -2.09 -1.18 -13.72
N TYR A 84 -2.38 -0.65 -12.51
CA TYR A 84 -1.57 0.38 -11.84
C TYR A 84 -0.84 -0.17 -10.61
N GLU A 85 0.34 0.37 -10.36
CA GLU A 85 1.12 0.10 -9.14
C GLU A 85 0.75 1.11 -8.03
N ALA A 86 1.05 0.78 -6.78
CA ALA A 86 0.72 1.65 -5.65
C ALA A 86 1.43 3.02 -5.73
N ASP A 87 2.64 3.05 -6.29
CA ASP A 87 3.41 4.27 -6.55
C ASP A 87 2.74 5.19 -7.59
N ASP A 88 2.14 4.62 -8.64
CA ASP A 88 1.35 5.38 -9.62
C ASP A 88 0.17 6.11 -8.96
N ILE A 89 -0.53 5.39 -8.07
CA ILE A 89 -1.70 5.91 -7.36
C ILE A 89 -1.28 7.01 -6.38
N VAL A 90 -0.28 6.74 -5.54
CA VAL A 90 0.22 7.69 -4.54
C VAL A 90 0.77 8.94 -5.21
N GLY A 91 1.58 8.79 -6.25
CA GLY A 91 2.13 9.91 -7.01
C GLY A 91 1.04 10.78 -7.64
N SER A 92 0.01 10.16 -8.22
CA SER A 92 -1.12 10.88 -8.80
C SER A 92 -1.89 11.69 -7.76
N PHE A 93 -2.16 11.12 -6.58
CA PHE A 93 -2.82 11.84 -5.50
C PHE A 93 -1.95 12.95 -4.92
N ALA A 94 -0.65 12.71 -4.76
CA ALA A 94 0.27 13.69 -4.22
C ALA A 94 0.35 14.93 -5.11
N ILE A 95 0.50 14.76 -6.43
CA ILE A 95 0.53 15.87 -7.39
C ILE A 95 -0.76 16.69 -7.29
N LYS A 96 -1.91 16.02 -7.35
CA LYS A 96 -3.22 16.69 -7.29
C LYS A 96 -3.43 17.46 -5.98
N ALA A 97 -3.07 16.86 -4.84
CA ALA A 97 -3.21 17.51 -3.55
C ALA A 97 -2.28 18.73 -3.40
N VAL A 98 -1.05 18.65 -3.92
CA VAL A 98 -0.13 19.81 -3.96
C VAL A 98 -0.68 20.92 -4.83
N GLU A 99 -1.25 20.61 -6.00
CA GLU A 99 -1.91 21.58 -6.88
C GLU A 99 -3.11 22.27 -6.22
N GLU A 100 -3.82 21.55 -5.35
CA GLU A 100 -4.92 22.08 -4.53
C GLU A 100 -4.43 22.86 -3.29
N GLY A 101 -3.12 22.97 -3.07
CA GLY A 101 -2.50 23.74 -2.00
C GLY A 101 -2.29 22.99 -0.69
N PHE A 102 -2.44 21.67 -0.67
CA PHE A 102 -2.15 20.85 0.51
C PHE A 102 -0.65 20.54 0.63
N LYS A 103 -0.21 20.34 1.88
CA LYS A 103 1.07 19.68 2.15
C LYS A 103 0.84 18.17 2.15
N VAL A 104 1.72 17.44 1.48
CA VAL A 104 1.62 16.00 1.32
C VAL A 104 2.88 15.34 1.86
N ASP A 105 2.69 14.34 2.71
CA ASP A 105 3.74 13.43 3.17
C ASP A 105 3.46 12.04 2.59
N ILE A 106 4.47 11.41 1.98
CA ILE A 106 4.37 10.06 1.43
C ILE A 106 5.14 9.10 2.35
N LEU A 107 4.47 8.06 2.83
CA LEU A 107 5.10 6.97 3.58
C LEU A 107 5.24 5.75 2.67
N SER A 108 6.47 5.42 2.29
CA SER A 108 6.79 4.20 1.55
C SER A 108 8.12 3.60 2.00
N SER A 109 8.23 2.27 1.91
CA SER A 109 9.51 1.57 2.04
C SER A 109 10.25 1.45 0.71
N ASP A 110 9.58 1.73 -0.42
CA ASP A 110 10.21 1.77 -1.72
C ASP A 110 11.03 3.06 -1.84
N LYS A 111 12.29 2.92 -2.27
CA LYS A 111 13.22 4.04 -2.41
C LYS A 111 13.09 4.75 -3.76
N ASP A 112 12.29 4.18 -4.67
CA ASP A 112 11.99 4.76 -5.98
C ASP A 112 10.91 5.86 -5.90
N LEU A 113 10.27 6.04 -4.72
CA LEU A 113 9.26 7.06 -4.40
C LEU A 113 9.86 8.35 -3.83
#